data_AF-A0A366MLH9-F1
#
_entry.id   AF-A0A366MLH9-F1
#
_cell.length_a   1.000
_cell.length_b   1.000
_cell.length_c   1.000
_cell.angle_alpha   90.00
_cell.angle_beta   90.00
_cell.angle_gamma   90.00
#
_symmetry.space_group_name_H-M   'P 1'
#
loop_
_entity.id
_entity.type
_entity.pdbx_description
1 polymer ?
#
loop_
_entity_poly.entity_id
_entity_poly.type
_entity_poly.pdbx_seq_one_letter_code
_entity_poly.pdbx_strand_id
1 'polypeptide(L)'
;MDFTKSITKHIVKLVGTLKDEEELQEVLKRKFTRREYKTFIAFEEGKSIDEIKAILREEDIQEIEKLYQTAIKKLNQEIFKRELVDF
;
A
#
# COMPACT_ATOMS: atom_id res chain seq x y z
N MET A 1 -8.67 -6.34 5.72
CA MET A 1 -7.48 -6.56 4.87
C MET A 1 -6.38 -7.12 5.76
N ASP A 2 -5.55 -8.02 5.23
CA ASP A 2 -4.37 -8.57 5.92
C ASP A 2 -3.13 -7.83 5.38
N PHE A 3 -2.57 -6.92 6.17
CA PHE A 3 -1.48 -6.04 5.74
C PHE A 3 -0.22 -6.83 5.43
N THR A 4 0.09 -7.80 6.27
CA THR A 4 1.26 -8.68 6.13
C THR A 4 1.23 -9.41 4.80
N LYS A 5 0.11 -10.04 4.44
CA LYS A 5 -0.03 -10.73 3.14
C LYS A 5 0.11 -9.77 1.96
N SER A 6 -0.56 -8.63 2.05
CA SER A 6 -0.59 -7.62 0.99
C SER A 6 0.81 -7.05 0.74
N ILE A 7 1.52 -6.69 1.80
CA ILE A 7 2.88 -6.17 1.73
C ILE A 7 3.84 -7.23 1.19
N THR A 8 3.76 -8.46 1.71
CA THR A 8 4.65 -9.57 1.29
C THR A 8 4.45 -9.92 -0.19
N LYS A 9 3.24 -9.80 -0.72
CA LYS A 9 2.94 -10.03 -2.14
C LYS A 9 3.64 -9.04 -3.07
N HIS A 10 3.83 -7.80 -2.63
CA HIS A 10 4.37 -6.72 -3.45
C HIS A 10 5.84 -6.41 -3.18
N ILE A 11 6.40 -6.86 -2.06
CA ILE A 11 7.82 -6.67 -1.75
C ILE A 11 8.67 -7.72 -2.47
N VAL A 12 9.64 -7.25 -3.27
CA VAL A 12 10.53 -8.13 -4.05
C VAL A 12 11.55 -8.86 -3.17
N LYS A 13 12.11 -8.16 -2.18
CA LYS A 13 13.06 -8.69 -1.19
C LYS A 13 12.87 -7.94 0.11
N LEU A 14 12.66 -8.68 1.19
CA LEU A 14 12.53 -8.18 2.55
C LEU A 14 13.66 -8.76 3.41
N VAL A 15 14.26 -7.93 4.26
CA VAL A 15 15.29 -8.34 5.23
C VAL A 15 14.79 -7.91 6.60
N GLY A 16 14.56 -8.85 7.52
CA GLY A 16 13.93 -8.61 8.82
C GLY A 16 12.55 -9.27 8.95
N THR A 17 11.91 -9.11 10.10
CA THR A 17 10.55 -9.62 10.36
C THR A 17 9.57 -8.46 10.24
N LEU A 18 8.46 -8.65 9.51
CA LEU A 18 7.42 -7.61 9.43
C LEU A 18 6.87 -7.31 10.83
N LYS A 19 6.61 -6.03 11.07
CA LYS A 19 5.92 -5.53 12.27
C LYS A 19 4.51 -6.11 12.41
N ASP A 20 3.91 -5.90 13.57
CA ASP A 20 2.50 -6.22 13.81
C ASP A 20 1.56 -5.40 12.91
N GLU A 21 0.34 -5.89 12.67
CA GLU A 21 -0.60 -5.25 11.73
C GLU A 21 -0.90 -3.78 12.07
N GLU A 22 -1.00 -3.43 13.36
CA GLU A 22 -1.25 -2.06 13.80
C GLU A 22 -0.09 -1.13 13.42
N GLU A 23 1.15 -1.56 13.68
CA GLU A 23 2.35 -0.81 13.33
C GLU A 23 2.54 -0.71 11.82
N LEU A 24 2.34 -1.81 11.07
CA LEU A 24 2.38 -1.79 9.61
C LEU A 24 1.40 -0.76 9.07
N GLN A 25 0.17 -0.75 9.59
CA GLN A 25 -0.83 0.23 9.21
C GLN A 25 -0.38 1.67 9.50
N GLU A 26 0.21 1.94 10.65
CA GLU A 26 0.75 3.26 10.99
C GLU A 26 1.87 3.69 10.05
N VAL A 27 2.81 2.79 9.74
CA VAL A 27 3.92 3.05 8.82
C VAL A 27 3.38 3.36 7.42
N LEU A 28 2.42 2.57 6.93
CA LEU A 28 1.77 2.81 5.64
C LEU A 28 1.06 4.17 5.62
N LYS A 29 0.31 4.53 6.67
CA LYS A 29 -0.36 5.83 6.78
C LYS A 29 0.62 7.01 6.82
N ARG A 30 1.80 6.82 7.42
CA ARG A 30 2.82 7.87 7.53
C ARG A 30 3.60 8.06 6.24
N LYS A 31 3.88 6.98 5.50
CA LYS A 31 4.72 7.01 4.29
C LYS A 31 3.93 7.24 3.01
N PHE A 32 2.69 6.76 2.93
CA PHE A 32 1.81 7.05 1.80
C PHE A 32 1.08 8.37 1.97
N THR A 33 0.81 9.03 0.86
CA THR A 33 -0.19 10.09 0.85
C THR A 33 -1.58 9.49 1.07
N ARG A 34 -2.53 10.33 1.51
CA ARG A 34 -3.91 9.88 1.76
C ARG A 34 -4.57 9.22 0.54
N ARG A 35 -4.24 9.67 -0.68
CA ARG A 35 -4.75 9.07 -1.92
C ARG A 35 -4.10 7.71 -2.15
N GLU A 36 -2.78 7.62 -2.15
CA GLU A 36 -2.04 6.36 -2.32
C GLU A 36 -2.45 5.29 -1.30
N TYR A 37 -2.59 5.67 -0.03
CA TYR A 37 -3.02 4.75 1.03
C TYR A 37 -4.42 4.20 0.71
N LYS A 38 -5.39 5.07 0.44
CA LYS A 38 -6.75 4.64 0.09
C LYS A 38 -6.78 3.75 -1.16
N THR A 39 -6.01 4.11 -2.19
CA THR A 39 -5.88 3.31 -3.41
C THR A 39 -5.35 1.93 -3.08
N PHE A 40 -4.22 1.85 -2.38
CA PHE A 40 -3.59 0.58 -2.00
C PHE A 40 -4.55 -0.32 -1.21
N ILE A 41 -5.19 0.22 -0.16
CA ILE A 41 -6.16 -0.55 0.63
C ILE A 41 -7.29 -1.07 -0.24
N ALA A 42 -7.89 -0.22 -1.08
CA ALA A 42 -9.04 -0.61 -1.87
C ALA A 42 -8.70 -1.71 -2.90
N PHE A 43 -7.51 -1.65 -3.52
CA PHE A 43 -7.02 -2.70 -4.41
C PHE A 43 -6.76 -4.02 -3.68
N GLU A 44 -6.12 -3.98 -2.51
CA GLU A 44 -5.82 -5.19 -1.74
C GLU A 44 -7.04 -5.78 -1.05
N GLU A 45 -8.06 -4.97 -0.76
CA GLU A 45 -9.40 -5.44 -0.35
C GLU A 45 -10.18 -6.10 -1.51
N GLY A 46 -9.67 -6.04 -2.74
CA GLY A 46 -10.31 -6.62 -3.92
C GLY A 46 -11.53 -5.83 -4.40
N LYS A 47 -11.60 -4.53 -4.08
CA LYS A 47 -12.70 -3.67 -4.54
C LYS A 47 -12.65 -3.49 -6.05
N SER A 48 -13.84 -3.31 -6.64
CA SER A 48 -13.95 -3.05 -8.08
C SER A 48 -13.43 -1.66 -8.42
N ILE A 49 -12.98 -1.45 -9.66
CA ILE A 49 -12.50 -0.13 -10.12
C ILE A 49 -13.55 0.97 -9.86
N ASP A 50 -14.84 0.70 -10.11
CA ASP A 50 -15.92 1.66 -9.82
C ASP A 50 -16.03 2.06 -8.34
N GLU A 51 -15.80 1.13 -7.41
CA GLU A 51 -15.76 1.43 -5.98
C GLU A 51 -14.52 2.27 -5.62
N ILE A 52 -13.38 1.93 -6.21
CA ILE A 52 -12.12 2.67 -6.03
C ILE A 52 -12.28 4.11 -6.51
N LYS A 53 -12.92 4.30 -7.68
CA LYS A 53 -13.26 5.64 -8.22
C LYS A 53 -14.10 6.43 -7.23
N ALA A 54 -15.16 5.83 -6.68
CA ALA A 54 -16.02 6.48 -5.70
C ALA A 54 -15.27 6.85 -4.40
N ILE A 55 -14.39 5.98 -3.91
CA ILE A 55 -13.59 6.22 -2.68
C ILE A 55 -12.57 7.34 -2.86
N LEU A 56 -11.93 7.39 -4.03
CA LEU A 56 -10.89 8.36 -4.37
C LEU A 56 -11.44 9.67 -4.95
N ARG A 57 -12.72 9.66 -5.34
CA ARG A 57 -13.37 10.71 -6.14
C ARG A 57 -12.52 11.04 -7.37
N GLU A 58 -12.07 9.99 -8.04
CA GLU A 58 -11.24 10.05 -9.24
C GLU A 58 -11.93 9.22 -10.31
N GLU A 59 -12.23 9.80 -11.47
CA GLU A 59 -12.92 9.08 -12.54
C GLU A 59 -11.92 8.47 -13.53
N ASP A 60 -10.70 9.02 -13.58
CA ASP A 60 -9.63 8.56 -14.45
C ASP A 60 -9.00 7.27 -13.91
N ILE A 61 -9.22 6.18 -14.65
CA ILE A 61 -8.68 4.85 -14.34
C ILE A 61 -7.15 4.88 -14.41
N GLN A 62 -6.57 5.59 -15.37
CA GLN A 62 -5.13 5.62 -15.56
C GLN A 62 -4.42 6.26 -14.37
N GLU A 63 -4.99 7.33 -13.82
CA GLU A 63 -4.47 7.97 -12.62
C GLU A 63 -4.62 7.07 -11.38
N ILE A 64 -5.73 6.33 -11.25
CA ILE A 64 -5.91 5.34 -10.18
C ILE A 64 -4.86 4.22 -10.26
N GLU A 65 -4.66 3.63 -11.44
CA GLU A 65 -3.65 2.59 -11.64
C GLU A 65 -2.24 3.14 -11.38
N LYS A 66 -1.96 4.36 -11.81
CA LYS A 66 -0.67 5.04 -11.57
C LYS A 66 -0.44 5.31 -10.08
N LEU A 67 -1.46 5.70 -9.33
CA LEU A 67 -1.39 5.84 -7.87
C LEU A 67 -1.05 4.50 -7.21
N TYR A 68 -1.70 3.42 -7.64
CA TYR A 68 -1.43 2.08 -7.11
C TYR A 68 0.00 1.61 -7.44
N GLN A 69 0.45 1.78 -8.68
CA GLN A 69 1.83 1.47 -9.09
C GLN A 69 2.85 2.31 -8.34
N THR A 70 2.55 3.59 -8.08
CA THR A 70 3.40 4.47 -7.29
C THR A 70 3.48 4.01 -5.84
N ALA A 71 2.36 3.58 -5.25
CA ALA A 71 2.33 3.01 -3.92
C ALA A 71 3.20 1.75 -3.81
N ILE A 72 3.08 0.81 -4.76
CA ILE A 72 3.92 -0.41 -4.81
C ILE A 72 5.41 -0.07 -4.96
N LYS A 73 5.74 0.89 -5.84
CA LYS A 73 7.13 1.35 -6.02
C LYS A 73 7.69 1.97 -4.73
N LYS A 74 6.90 2.78 -4.04
CA LYS A 74 7.27 3.35 -2.73
C LYS A 74 7.47 2.27 -1.68
N LEU A 75 6.56 1.30 -1.60
CA LEU A 75 6.67 0.16 -0.66
C LEU A 75 8.00 -0.59 -0.83
N ASN A 76 8.49 -0.69 -2.07
CA ASN A 76 9.77 -1.35 -2.39
C ASN A 76 11.02 -0.48 -2.18
N GLN A 77 10.88 0.78 -1.75
CA GLN A 77 12.06 1.59 -1.40
C GLN A 77 12.67 1.07 -0.11
N GLU A 78 14.00 0.94 -0.07
CA GLU A 78 14.70 0.40 1.11
C GLU A 78 14.40 1.19 2.39
N ILE A 79 14.26 2.51 2.29
CA ILE A 79 13.84 3.39 3.40
C ILE A 79 12.42 3.09 3.91
N PHE A 80 11.53 2.58 3.05
CA PHE A 80 10.19 2.18 3.45
C PHE A 80 10.26 0.79 4.07
N LYS A 81 10.90 -0.18 3.39
CA LYS A 81 11.03 -1.55 3.90
C LYS A 81 11.63 -1.62 5.29
N ARG A 82 12.67 -0.82 5.57
CA ARG A 82 13.30 -0.72 6.90
C ARG A 82 12.34 -0.28 7.99
N GLU A 83 11.30 0.47 7.66
CA GLU A 83 10.30 0.93 8.63
C GLU A 83 9.18 -0.09 8.81
N LEU A 84 9.02 -1.04 7.87
CA LEU A 84 8.04 -2.12 7.93
C LEU A 84 8.53 -3.32 8.73
N VAL A 85 9.82 -3.39 9.03
CA VAL A 85 10.46 -4.53 9.67
C VAL A 85 11.12 -4.12 10.98
N ASP A 86 11.16 -5.05 11.91
CA ASP A 86 12.06 -5.02 13.06
C ASP A 86 13.23 -5.99 12.85
N PHE A 87 14.34 -5.69 13.50
CA PHE A 87 15.61 -6.42 13.43
C PHE A 87 15.94 -7.09 14.77
#